data_AF-A0A3S3NSD5-F1
#
_entry.id   AF-A0A3S3NSD5-F1
#
_cell.length_a   1.000
_cell.length_b   1.000
_cell.length_c   1.000
_cell.angle_alpha   90.00
_cell.angle_beta   90.00
_cell.angle_gamma   90.00
#
_symmetry.space_group_name_H-M   'P 1'
#
loop_
_entity.id
_entity.type
_entity.pdbx_description
1 polymer ?
#
loop_
_entity_poly.entity_id
_entity_poly.type
_entity_poly.pdbx_seq_one_letter_code
_entity_poly.pdbx_strand_id
1 'polypeptide(L)'
;TLALVATSSIYGQLLIVICIVFFVVEISTPQIPLFYFEGYYFFLYIVSLAFLLYIYLYLLKGEKKTNRVRDDRNSQICEDRRETKKQKIGECEKSHGSIFLRIGAIVFGLGTMVFNGMEFGTYFEIPYTSPCYSILLGVNPILQATFTFVQMYFVFNYSRLMIKKFKTFARIGIMHLVATNICVWIRALGRETLHDLKESTSHSFLEELMLPFRYRKRKNANFEPFAAKNLTINYSNPCQREDIVGSVLAESSPYLYPFIIEYSLICAAFLYVMWKTIGLHQYFATNSFSLPTQKTEDAAGENLITSHPCRSKNSFSCVDSKKGLFIGLLLLVISVTSLIVFFVLLHHRTLHLLAILISDLSQSLLLLLCCIASVAAYIEIRKLRFQTDNQNSAESGLRDILLKASAFGLYIYSLFGVIAGVLKISSPQHFAVFLTSILTFIQVTLQSILIEDVVFRKRVSSDNPGRQLITFLLISNITLWIIYTFEMQKVEASPVQLDIFGFTTWTLIVRITLPLSIFYRFHSAITFA
;
A
#
# COMPACT_ATOMS: atom_id res chain seq x y z
N THR A 1 -12.81 -26.64 -11.22
CA THR A 1 -12.66 -25.18 -11.03
C THR A 1 -12.29 -24.80 -9.61
N LEU A 2 -12.97 -25.33 -8.59
CA LEU A 2 -12.69 -25.00 -7.17
C LEU A 2 -11.29 -25.45 -6.72
N ALA A 3 -10.89 -26.68 -7.06
CA ALA A 3 -9.55 -27.21 -6.77
C ALA A 3 -8.43 -26.34 -7.36
N LEU A 4 -8.64 -25.76 -8.54
CA LEU A 4 -7.69 -24.85 -9.18
C LEU A 4 -7.58 -23.51 -8.43
N VAL A 5 -8.71 -22.99 -7.94
CA VAL A 5 -8.71 -21.78 -7.09
C VAL A 5 -7.89 -22.04 -5.83
N ALA A 6 -8.20 -23.14 -5.13
CA ALA A 6 -7.48 -23.56 -3.93
C ALA A 6 -5.98 -23.75 -4.20
N THR A 7 -5.62 -24.46 -5.26
CA THR A 7 -4.21 -24.70 -5.63
C THR A 7 -3.45 -23.40 -5.88
N SER A 8 -4.04 -22.47 -6.64
CA SER A 8 -3.40 -21.17 -6.88
C SER A 8 -3.24 -20.36 -5.59
N SER A 9 -4.24 -20.40 -4.69
CA SER A 9 -4.17 -19.73 -3.39
C SER A 9 -3.08 -20.32 -2.49
N ILE A 10 -3.03 -21.66 -2.39
CA ILE A 10 -2.03 -22.38 -1.60
C ILE A 10 -0.62 -22.08 -2.13
N TYR A 11 -0.44 -22.05 -3.45
CA TYR A 11 0.83 -21.67 -4.06
C TYR A 11 1.29 -20.26 -3.62
N GLY A 12 0.39 -19.27 -3.66
CA GLY A 12 0.73 -17.92 -3.20
C GLY A 12 1.05 -17.86 -1.70
N GLN A 13 0.29 -18.59 -0.88
CA GLN A 13 0.54 -18.68 0.57
C GLN A 13 1.90 -19.30 0.87
N LEU A 14 2.29 -20.36 0.17
CA LEU A 14 3.60 -21.01 0.34
C LEU A 14 4.75 -20.05 0.04
N LEU A 15 4.65 -19.23 -1.02
CA LEU A 15 5.64 -18.19 -1.32
C LEU A 15 5.77 -17.18 -0.17
N ILE A 16 4.65 -16.74 0.40
CA ILE A 16 4.66 -15.79 1.52
C ILE A 16 5.30 -16.44 2.77
N VAL A 17 4.96 -17.70 3.06
CA VAL A 17 5.55 -18.45 4.19
C VAL A 17 7.06 -18.60 4.02
N ILE A 18 7.53 -18.97 2.82
CA ILE A 18 8.98 -19.05 2.53
C ILE A 18 9.64 -17.69 2.76
N CYS A 19 9.03 -16.60 2.31
CA CYS A 19 9.54 -15.25 2.51
C CYS A 19 9.67 -14.90 4.00
N ILE A 20 8.65 -15.21 4.81
CA ILE A 20 8.66 -14.93 6.26
C ILE A 20 9.78 -15.75 6.94
N VAL A 21 9.88 -17.04 6.62
CA VAL A 21 10.92 -17.91 7.19
C VAL A 21 12.30 -17.39 6.83
N PHE A 22 12.52 -17.02 5.58
CA PHE A 22 13.79 -16.43 5.14
C PHE A 22 14.08 -15.13 5.89
N PHE A 23 13.12 -14.21 5.96
CA PHE A 23 13.29 -12.97 6.70
C PHE A 23 13.64 -13.19 8.18
N VAL A 24 12.93 -14.08 8.88
CA VAL A 24 13.21 -14.42 10.29
C VAL A 24 14.61 -15.00 10.44
N VAL A 25 15.01 -15.86 9.51
CA VAL A 25 16.33 -16.51 9.54
C VAL A 25 17.45 -15.52 9.22
N GLU A 26 17.24 -14.57 8.31
CA GLU A 26 18.16 -13.46 8.02
C GLU A 26 18.44 -12.63 9.28
N ILE A 27 17.40 -12.34 10.06
CA ILE A 27 17.53 -11.62 11.34
C ILE A 27 18.21 -12.49 12.40
N SER A 28 17.83 -13.77 12.48
CA SER A 28 18.25 -14.65 13.58
C SER A 28 19.63 -15.26 13.39
N THR A 29 20.13 -15.38 12.15
CA THR A 29 21.32 -16.19 11.84
C THR A 29 22.25 -15.45 10.87
N PRO A 30 23.40 -14.94 11.33
CA PRO A 30 24.34 -14.22 10.46
C PRO A 30 25.16 -15.15 9.52
N GLN A 31 24.93 -16.46 9.57
CA GLN A 31 25.74 -17.47 8.86
C GLN A 31 25.17 -17.93 7.52
N ILE A 32 23.99 -17.45 7.12
CA ILE A 32 23.38 -17.88 5.86
C ILE A 32 23.93 -17.06 4.69
N PRO A 33 24.39 -17.71 3.60
CA PRO A 33 24.86 -17.01 2.42
C PRO A 33 23.78 -16.10 1.84
N LEU A 34 24.16 -14.85 1.54
CA LEU A 34 23.33 -13.83 0.90
C LEU A 34 22.60 -14.33 -0.37
N PHE A 35 23.21 -15.28 -1.07
CA PHE A 35 22.67 -15.91 -2.27
C PHE A 35 21.28 -16.53 -2.08
N TYR A 36 20.97 -17.11 -0.92
CA TYR A 36 19.65 -17.74 -0.69
C TYR A 36 18.54 -16.70 -0.63
N PHE A 37 18.79 -15.56 0.01
CA PHE A 37 17.82 -14.46 0.14
C PHE A 37 17.66 -13.73 -1.19
N GLU A 38 18.77 -13.28 -1.78
CA GLU A 38 18.73 -12.55 -3.04
C GLU A 38 18.26 -13.45 -4.20
N GLY A 39 18.60 -14.74 -4.19
CA GLY A 39 18.14 -15.71 -5.20
C GLY A 39 16.63 -15.93 -5.16
N TYR A 40 16.02 -15.87 -3.97
CA TYR A 40 14.57 -15.96 -3.83
C TYR A 40 13.85 -14.76 -4.46
N TYR A 41 14.32 -13.54 -4.19
CA TYR A 41 13.75 -12.34 -4.82
C TYR A 41 13.99 -12.31 -6.33
N PHE A 42 15.16 -12.75 -6.79
CA PHE A 42 15.44 -12.92 -8.22
C PHE A 42 14.38 -13.83 -8.89
N PHE A 43 14.07 -14.98 -8.28
CA PHE A 43 13.03 -15.89 -8.75
C PHE A 43 11.65 -15.21 -8.81
N LEU A 44 11.24 -14.51 -7.74
CA LEU A 44 9.96 -13.81 -7.69
C LEU A 44 9.83 -12.77 -8.81
N TYR A 45 10.85 -11.94 -9.03
CA TYR A 45 10.80 -10.90 -10.05
C TYR A 45 10.81 -11.47 -11.47
N ILE A 46 11.66 -12.46 -11.76
CA ILE A 46 11.74 -13.06 -13.09
C ILE A 46 10.43 -13.74 -13.48
N VAL A 47 9.84 -14.53 -12.56
CA VAL A 47 8.57 -15.21 -12.84
C VAL A 47 7.43 -14.21 -12.98
N SER A 48 7.40 -13.16 -12.16
CA SER A 48 6.44 -12.05 -12.28
C SER A 48 6.54 -11.32 -13.62
N LEU A 49 7.76 -10.96 -14.04
CA LEU A 49 8.02 -10.30 -15.31
C LEU A 49 7.65 -11.18 -16.51
N ALA A 50 8.02 -12.46 -16.48
CA ALA A 50 7.67 -13.42 -17.51
C ALA A 50 6.15 -13.56 -17.65
N PHE A 51 5.43 -13.59 -16.53
CA PHE A 51 3.97 -13.65 -16.53
C PHE A 51 3.32 -12.38 -17.08
N LEU A 52 3.80 -11.20 -16.67
CA LEU A 52 3.31 -9.90 -17.17
C LEU A 52 3.57 -9.76 -18.68
N LEU A 53 4.76 -10.15 -19.14
CA LEU A 53 5.12 -10.17 -20.56
C LEU A 53 4.19 -11.11 -21.35
N TYR A 54 3.92 -12.31 -20.83
CA TYR A 54 3.00 -13.26 -21.45
C TYR A 54 1.59 -12.65 -21.60
N ILE A 55 1.06 -12.02 -20.55
CA ILE A 55 -0.25 -11.36 -20.63
C ILE A 55 -0.21 -10.24 -21.68
N TYR A 56 0.81 -9.39 -21.65
CA TYR A 56 0.93 -8.27 -22.58
C TYR A 56 0.95 -8.73 -24.04
N LEU A 57 1.76 -9.74 -24.38
CA LEU A 57 1.81 -10.33 -25.71
C LEU A 57 0.48 -10.99 -26.11
N TYR A 58 -0.18 -11.67 -25.17
CA TYR A 58 -1.49 -12.28 -25.39
C TYR A 58 -2.56 -11.22 -25.73
N LEU A 59 -2.55 -10.08 -25.02
CA LEU A 59 -3.49 -8.98 -25.23
C LEU A 59 -3.26 -8.29 -26.58
N LEU A 60 -2.00 -7.98 -26.93
CA LEU A 60 -1.64 -7.41 -28.24
C LEU A 60 -2.08 -8.31 -29.40
N LYS A 61 -1.95 -9.64 -29.25
CA LYS A 61 -2.42 -10.60 -30.26
C LYS A 61 -3.95 -10.61 -30.37
N GLY A 62 -4.66 -10.33 -29.28
CA GLY A 62 -6.12 -10.17 -29.26
C GLY A 62 -6.60 -8.93 -30.02
N GLU A 63 -5.94 -7.79 -29.83
CA GLU A 63 -6.25 -6.53 -30.54
C GLU A 63 -6.00 -6.66 -32.05
N LYS A 64 -4.82 -7.16 -32.45
CA LYS A 64 -4.48 -7.38 -33.87
C LYS A 64 -5.49 -8.28 -34.58
N LYS A 65 -5.99 -9.31 -33.90
CA LYS A 65 -7.02 -10.21 -34.47
C LYS A 65 -8.39 -9.53 -34.56
N THR A 66 -8.72 -8.64 -33.64
CA THR A 66 -9.98 -7.89 -33.67
C THR A 66 -9.98 -6.85 -34.79
N ASN A 67 -8.86 -6.15 -34.98
CA ASN A 67 -8.72 -5.16 -36.06
C ASN A 67 -8.75 -5.81 -37.45
N ARG A 68 -8.04 -6.94 -37.66
CA ARG A 68 -8.12 -7.69 -38.93
C ARG A 68 -9.54 -8.14 -39.27
N VAL A 69 -10.31 -8.62 -38.29
CA VAL A 69 -11.71 -9.05 -38.49
C VAL A 69 -12.67 -7.86 -38.67
N ARG A 70 -12.26 -6.64 -38.30
CA ARG A 70 -13.01 -5.41 -38.57
C ARG A 70 -12.72 -4.89 -39.97
N ASP A 71 -11.47 -4.96 -40.41
CA ASP A 71 -11.07 -4.62 -41.78
C ASP A 71 -11.68 -5.60 -42.80
N ASP A 72 -11.65 -6.92 -42.54
CA ASP A 72 -12.31 -7.93 -43.39
C ASP A 72 -13.85 -7.75 -43.46
N ARG A 73 -14.48 -7.20 -42.40
CA ARG A 73 -15.92 -6.91 -42.38
C ARG A 73 -16.29 -5.60 -43.07
N ASN A 74 -15.40 -4.62 -43.11
CA ASN A 74 -15.63 -3.41 -43.91
C ASN A 74 -15.51 -3.68 -45.43
N SER A 75 -14.88 -4.79 -45.83
CA SER A 75 -14.90 -5.29 -47.23
C SER A 75 -16.08 -6.20 -47.58
N GLN A 76 -16.93 -6.58 -46.62
CA GLN A 76 -18.13 -7.41 -46.84
C GLN A 76 -19.32 -6.83 -46.08
N ILE A 77 -19.88 -5.74 -46.62
CA ILE A 77 -21.26 -5.32 -46.32
C ILE A 77 -22.16 -6.03 -47.33
N CYS A 78 -22.72 -7.17 -46.92
CA CYS A 78 -24.11 -7.59 -47.16
C CYS A 78 -24.24 -9.08 -46.79
N GLU A 79 -25.38 -9.41 -46.20
CA GLU A 79 -25.86 -10.74 -45.83
C GLU A 79 -25.39 -11.34 -44.48
N ASP A 80 -26.25 -11.06 -43.50
CA ASP A 80 -27.05 -12.07 -42.80
C ASP A 80 -26.70 -12.43 -41.33
N ARG A 81 -27.80 -12.49 -40.58
CA ARG A 81 -28.11 -13.07 -39.27
C ARG A 81 -27.06 -13.21 -38.16
N ARG A 82 -27.46 -12.61 -37.03
CA ARG A 82 -27.53 -13.21 -35.67
C ARG A 82 -26.75 -14.53 -35.48
N GLU A 83 -25.50 -14.42 -35.07
CA GLU A 83 -24.86 -15.40 -34.18
C GLU A 83 -24.02 -14.68 -33.12
N THR A 84 -24.31 -14.98 -31.86
CA THR A 84 -23.63 -14.55 -30.63
C THR A 84 -22.16 -15.02 -30.63
N LYS A 85 -21.26 -14.27 -31.28
CA LYS A 85 -19.82 -14.53 -31.25
C LYS A 85 -19.24 -14.28 -29.85
N LYS A 86 -18.85 -15.37 -29.18
CA LYS A 86 -18.10 -15.38 -27.90
C LYS A 86 -16.86 -14.47 -27.95
N GLN A 87 -16.99 -13.28 -27.36
CA GLN A 87 -15.90 -12.30 -27.17
C GLN A 87 -14.83 -12.87 -26.21
N LYS A 88 -13.58 -12.99 -26.67
CA LYS A 88 -12.44 -13.63 -25.95
C LYS A 88 -11.89 -12.83 -24.76
N ILE A 89 -12.22 -11.55 -24.69
CA ILE A 89 -11.90 -10.63 -23.59
C ILE A 89 -13.23 -9.94 -23.25
N GLY A 90 -13.51 -9.77 -21.96
CA GLY A 90 -14.60 -8.92 -21.51
C GLY A 90 -14.01 -7.72 -20.81
N GLU A 91 -14.58 -6.56 -21.02
CA GLU A 91 -14.38 -5.41 -20.14
C GLU A 91 -15.48 -5.45 -19.09
N CYS A 92 -15.11 -5.29 -17.82
CA CYS A 92 -16.08 -5.10 -16.76
C CYS A 92 -16.65 -3.67 -16.84
N GLU A 93 -17.96 -3.51 -16.62
CA GLU A 93 -18.60 -2.18 -16.57
C GLU A 93 -17.97 -1.28 -15.50
N LYS A 94 -17.50 -1.89 -14.41
CA LYS A 94 -16.71 -1.26 -13.35
C LYS A 94 -15.27 -1.77 -13.40
N SER A 95 -14.30 -0.86 -13.38
CA SER A 95 -12.90 -1.25 -13.30
C SER A 95 -12.53 -1.66 -11.88
N HIS A 96 -11.68 -2.67 -11.75
CA HIS A 96 -11.07 -3.06 -10.48
C HIS A 96 -10.31 -1.86 -9.92
N GLY A 97 -10.76 -1.31 -8.79
CA GLY A 97 -10.16 -0.13 -8.16
C GLY A 97 -10.55 1.21 -8.79
N SER A 98 -10.64 2.25 -7.95
CA SER A 98 -10.96 3.62 -8.36
C SER A 98 -9.81 4.26 -9.16
N ILE A 99 -10.11 5.31 -9.91
CA ILE A 99 -9.09 6.08 -10.65
C ILE A 99 -8.06 6.68 -9.67
N PHE A 100 -8.51 7.15 -8.50
CA PHE A 100 -7.64 7.68 -7.46
C PHE A 100 -6.65 6.64 -6.91
N LEU A 101 -7.11 5.39 -6.70
CA LEU A 101 -6.24 4.30 -6.27
C LEU A 101 -5.12 4.03 -7.30
N ARG A 102 -5.40 4.17 -8.59
CA ARG A 102 -4.39 4.00 -9.64
C ARG A 102 -3.41 5.16 -9.74
N ILE A 103 -3.90 6.39 -9.58
CA ILE A 103 -3.02 7.56 -9.51
C ILE A 103 -2.07 7.39 -8.32
N GLY A 104 -2.57 6.95 -7.17
CA GLY A 104 -1.73 6.58 -6.02
C GLY A 104 -0.69 5.52 -6.36
N ALA A 105 -1.10 4.41 -6.98
CA ALA A 105 -0.18 3.36 -7.40
C ALA A 105 0.94 3.86 -8.34
N ILE A 106 0.67 4.87 -9.17
CA ILE A 106 1.68 5.49 -10.01
C ILE A 106 2.67 6.30 -9.18
N VAL A 107 2.18 7.20 -8.31
CA VAL A 107 3.03 8.05 -7.47
C VAL A 107 3.92 7.20 -6.56
N PHE A 108 3.35 6.20 -5.89
CA PHE A 108 4.09 5.29 -5.02
C PHE A 108 5.04 4.37 -5.81
N GLY A 109 4.65 3.94 -7.00
CA GLY A 109 5.50 3.14 -7.89
C GLY A 109 6.72 3.92 -8.38
N LEU A 110 6.56 5.19 -8.75
CA LEU A 110 7.67 6.06 -9.14
C LEU A 110 8.63 6.31 -7.97
N GLY A 111 8.12 6.58 -6.76
CA GLY A 111 8.97 6.70 -5.56
C GLY A 111 9.77 5.43 -5.26
N THR A 112 9.12 4.26 -5.40
CA THR A 112 9.78 2.94 -5.29
C THR A 112 10.92 2.79 -6.30
N MET A 113 10.73 3.25 -7.55
CA MET A 113 11.78 3.19 -8.57
C MET A 113 12.98 4.09 -8.24
N VAL A 114 12.76 5.26 -7.64
CA VAL A 114 13.85 6.13 -7.18
C VAL A 114 14.68 5.42 -6.11
N PHE A 115 14.03 4.77 -5.14
CA PHE A 115 14.73 3.95 -4.15
C PHE A 115 15.57 2.84 -4.79
N ASN A 116 14.97 2.05 -5.71
CA ASN A 116 15.69 0.97 -6.39
C ASN A 116 16.89 1.48 -7.20
N GLY A 117 16.77 2.68 -7.80
CA GLY A 117 17.87 3.33 -8.51
C GLY A 117 19.04 3.69 -7.60
N MET A 118 18.76 4.19 -6.39
CA MET A 118 19.80 4.48 -5.41
C MET A 118 20.40 3.21 -4.80
N GLU A 119 19.59 2.19 -4.54
CA GLU A 119 20.07 0.87 -4.11
C GLU A 119 21.03 0.26 -5.15
N PHE A 120 20.67 0.36 -6.44
CA PHE A 120 21.58 -0.03 -7.53
C PHE A 120 22.88 0.80 -7.55
N GLY A 121 22.82 2.09 -7.20
CA GLY A 121 24.01 2.93 -7.04
C GLY A 121 25.01 2.37 -6.02
N THR A 122 24.52 1.87 -4.88
CA THR A 122 25.38 1.30 -3.82
C THR A 122 26.09 0.01 -4.21
N TYR A 123 25.64 -0.67 -5.26
CA TYR A 123 26.31 -1.86 -5.77
C TYR A 123 27.71 -1.54 -6.32
N PHE A 124 27.91 -0.34 -6.90
CA PHE A 124 29.21 0.07 -7.46
C PHE A 124 30.24 0.44 -6.39
N GLU A 125 29.80 0.62 -5.14
CA GLU A 125 30.67 0.96 -4.00
C GLU A 125 31.38 -0.27 -3.39
N ILE A 126 30.93 -1.47 -3.78
CA ILE A 126 31.46 -2.72 -3.27
C ILE A 126 32.58 -3.19 -4.21
N PRO A 127 33.85 -3.21 -3.77
CA PRO A 127 34.95 -3.63 -4.63
C PRO A 127 34.80 -5.11 -5.02
N TYR A 128 35.07 -5.43 -6.28
CA TYR A 128 34.95 -6.78 -6.86
C TYR A 128 35.79 -7.84 -6.13
N THR A 129 36.83 -7.42 -5.42
CA THR A 129 37.74 -8.29 -4.65
C THR A 129 37.22 -8.62 -3.24
N SER A 130 36.15 -7.96 -2.79
CA SER A 130 35.60 -8.18 -1.44
C SER A 130 34.76 -9.46 -1.36
N PRO A 131 34.75 -10.15 -0.21
CA PRO A 131 33.88 -11.30 0.04
C PRO A 131 32.39 -10.94 0.09
N CYS A 132 32.06 -9.63 0.13
CA CYS A 132 30.69 -9.12 0.11
C CYS A 132 30.15 -8.86 -1.30
N TYR A 133 30.98 -8.99 -2.33
CA TYR A 133 30.54 -8.82 -3.71
C TYR A 133 29.66 -10.00 -4.15
N SER A 134 28.45 -9.70 -4.60
CA SER A 134 27.55 -10.66 -5.24
C SER A 134 26.83 -9.97 -6.39
N ILE A 135 26.83 -10.57 -7.57
CA ILE A 135 26.15 -9.98 -8.75
C ILE A 135 24.64 -9.83 -8.54
N LEU A 136 24.03 -10.65 -7.68
CA LEU A 136 22.61 -10.56 -7.37
C LEU A 136 22.25 -9.25 -6.65
N LEU A 137 23.19 -8.65 -5.91
CA LEU A 137 22.97 -7.34 -5.26
C LEU A 137 22.73 -6.22 -6.27
N GLY A 138 23.33 -6.30 -7.47
CA GLY A 138 23.11 -5.34 -8.54
C GLY A 138 21.91 -5.70 -9.43
N VAL A 139 21.72 -6.99 -9.70
CA VAL A 139 20.64 -7.47 -10.58
C VAL A 139 19.26 -7.33 -9.94
N ASN A 140 19.12 -7.57 -8.64
CA ASN A 140 17.82 -7.53 -7.97
C ASN A 140 17.17 -6.14 -7.94
N PRO A 141 17.87 -5.04 -7.61
CA PRO A 141 17.30 -3.70 -7.71
C PRO A 141 16.83 -3.34 -9.12
N ILE A 142 17.59 -3.74 -10.16
CA ILE A 142 17.18 -3.55 -11.57
C ILE A 142 15.92 -4.35 -11.90
N LEU A 143 15.86 -5.62 -11.48
CA LEU A 143 14.69 -6.47 -11.69
C LEU A 143 13.47 -5.92 -10.95
N GLN A 144 13.64 -5.46 -9.71
CA GLN A 144 12.58 -4.83 -8.93
C GLN A 144 12.09 -3.55 -9.62
N ALA A 145 12.98 -2.68 -10.08
CA ALA A 145 12.61 -1.46 -10.82
C ALA A 145 11.83 -1.79 -12.10
N THR A 146 12.30 -2.78 -12.87
CA THR A 146 11.63 -3.25 -14.09
C THR A 146 10.26 -3.83 -13.78
N PHE A 147 10.17 -4.66 -12.74
CA PHE A 147 8.91 -5.24 -12.26
C PHE A 147 7.91 -4.16 -11.85
N THR A 148 8.33 -3.20 -11.02
CA THR A 148 7.49 -2.07 -10.57
C THR A 148 6.97 -1.27 -11.76
N PHE A 149 7.82 -0.96 -12.73
CA PHE A 149 7.41 -0.21 -13.93
C PHE A 149 6.38 -0.97 -14.78
N VAL A 150 6.66 -2.23 -15.11
CA VAL A 150 5.76 -3.06 -15.92
C VAL A 150 4.44 -3.34 -15.19
N GLN A 151 4.48 -3.61 -13.88
CA GLN A 151 3.28 -3.82 -13.07
C GLN A 151 2.45 -2.54 -12.96
N MET A 152 3.08 -1.38 -12.74
CA MET A 152 2.39 -0.09 -12.71
C MET A 152 1.65 0.18 -14.03
N TYR A 153 2.31 -0.06 -15.16
CA TYR A 153 1.69 0.01 -16.49
C TYR A 153 0.50 -0.95 -16.62
N PHE A 154 0.65 -2.19 -16.13
CA PHE A 154 -0.41 -3.19 -16.16
C PHE A 154 -1.64 -2.79 -15.33
N VAL A 155 -1.43 -2.35 -14.08
CA VAL A 155 -2.49 -1.89 -13.17
C VAL A 155 -3.26 -0.71 -13.75
N PHE A 156 -2.55 0.23 -14.39
CA PHE A 156 -3.17 1.41 -14.98
C PHE A 156 -4.06 1.06 -16.20
N ASN A 157 -3.49 0.35 -17.17
CA ASN A 157 -4.15 0.12 -18.47
C ASN A 157 -5.17 -1.03 -18.44
N TYR A 158 -4.94 -2.08 -17.64
CA TYR A 158 -5.73 -3.32 -17.69
C TYR A 158 -6.66 -3.51 -16.49
N SER A 159 -7.05 -2.41 -15.88
CA SER A 159 -7.94 -2.40 -14.71
C SER A 159 -9.35 -2.95 -14.92
N ARG A 160 -9.79 -3.13 -16.16
CA ARG A 160 -11.10 -3.74 -16.51
C ARG A 160 -10.94 -5.16 -17.07
N LEU A 161 -9.73 -5.70 -17.08
CA LEU A 161 -9.42 -6.91 -17.83
C LEU A 161 -10.07 -8.15 -17.22
N MET A 162 -10.98 -8.77 -17.97
CA MET A 162 -11.50 -10.09 -17.64
C MET A 162 -10.88 -11.17 -18.52
N ILE A 163 -10.05 -12.02 -17.92
CA ILE A 163 -9.42 -13.14 -18.61
C ILE A 163 -10.42 -14.29 -18.78
N LYS A 164 -10.99 -14.43 -19.98
CA LYS A 164 -11.99 -15.47 -20.30
C LYS A 164 -11.39 -16.81 -20.75
N LYS A 165 -10.11 -16.84 -21.17
CA LYS A 165 -9.40 -18.03 -21.69
C LYS A 165 -8.09 -18.29 -20.90
N PHE A 166 -7.66 -19.55 -20.76
CA PHE A 166 -6.50 -19.97 -19.96
C PHE A 166 -6.58 -19.61 -18.46
N LYS A 167 -7.73 -19.90 -17.84
CA LYS A 167 -8.03 -19.56 -16.44
C LYS A 167 -7.02 -20.14 -15.43
N THR A 168 -6.43 -21.30 -15.72
CA THR A 168 -5.41 -21.96 -14.87
C THR A 168 -4.15 -21.11 -14.74
N PHE A 169 -3.53 -20.80 -15.87
CA PHE A 169 -2.27 -20.05 -15.89
C PHE A 169 -2.45 -18.63 -15.36
N ALA A 170 -3.55 -17.96 -15.73
CA ALA A 170 -3.87 -16.63 -15.25
C ALA A 170 -4.06 -16.58 -13.73
N ARG A 171 -4.71 -17.59 -13.12
CA ARG A 171 -4.90 -17.65 -11.67
C ARG A 171 -3.58 -17.84 -10.91
N ILE A 172 -2.73 -18.75 -11.39
CA ILE A 172 -1.43 -19.00 -10.76
C ILE A 172 -0.54 -17.75 -10.87
N GLY A 173 -0.47 -17.14 -12.06
CA GLY A 173 0.39 -15.97 -12.26
C GLY A 173 -0.10 -14.72 -11.54
N ILE A 174 -1.40 -14.44 -11.48
CA ILE A 174 -1.89 -13.29 -10.70
C ILE A 174 -1.64 -13.52 -9.20
N MET A 175 -1.82 -14.75 -8.70
CA MET A 175 -1.49 -15.04 -7.30
C MET A 175 0.02 -14.96 -7.03
N HIS A 176 0.87 -15.29 -8.01
CA HIS A 176 2.31 -15.05 -7.91
C HIS A 176 2.64 -13.56 -7.78
N LEU A 177 1.98 -12.69 -8.56
CA LEU A 177 2.13 -11.23 -8.45
C LEU A 177 1.67 -10.72 -7.08
N VAL A 178 0.54 -11.22 -6.56
CA VAL A 178 0.07 -10.91 -5.19
C VAL A 178 1.13 -11.29 -4.15
N ALA A 179 1.64 -12.52 -4.22
CA ALA A 179 2.66 -13.00 -3.31
C ALA A 179 3.96 -12.17 -3.41
N THR A 180 4.37 -11.81 -4.63
CA THR A 180 5.58 -10.98 -4.86
C THR A 180 5.45 -9.62 -4.19
N ASN A 181 4.30 -8.93 -4.33
CA ASN A 181 4.08 -7.65 -3.66
C ASN A 181 4.10 -7.79 -2.13
N ILE A 182 3.49 -8.85 -1.58
CA ILE A 182 3.53 -9.11 -0.12
C ILE A 182 4.97 -9.41 0.34
N CYS A 183 5.75 -10.14 -0.44
CA CYS A 183 7.16 -10.43 -0.12
C CYS A 183 8.04 -9.18 -0.16
N VAL A 184 7.79 -8.26 -1.11
CA VAL A 184 8.45 -6.94 -1.18
C VAL A 184 8.07 -6.09 0.02
N TRP A 185 6.80 -6.08 0.41
CA TRP A 185 6.32 -5.39 1.59
C TRP A 185 7.04 -5.85 2.87
N ILE A 186 7.12 -7.17 3.10
CA ILE A 186 7.82 -7.76 4.24
C ILE A 186 9.30 -7.36 4.24
N ARG A 187 9.96 -7.39 3.08
CA ARG A 187 11.38 -6.99 2.94
C ARG A 187 11.60 -5.54 3.32
N ALA A 188 10.76 -4.65 2.79
CA ALA A 188 10.85 -3.21 3.03
C ALA A 188 10.67 -2.91 4.52
N LEU A 189 9.63 -3.50 5.13
CA LEU A 189 9.34 -3.38 6.55
C LEU A 189 10.53 -3.83 7.42
N GLY A 190 11.13 -4.95 7.04
CA GLY A 190 12.28 -5.49 7.74
C GLY A 190 13.53 -4.63 7.65
N ARG A 191 13.84 -4.11 6.45
CA ARG A 191 14.98 -3.22 6.24
C ARG A 191 14.84 -1.90 6.98
N GLU A 192 13.65 -1.32 6.95
CA GLU A 192 13.34 -0.10 7.70
C GLU A 192 13.56 -0.34 9.21
N THR A 193 13.01 -1.44 9.75
CA THR A 193 13.18 -1.79 11.18
C THR A 193 14.65 -1.98 11.54
N LEU A 194 15.42 -2.68 10.70
CA LEU A 194 16.84 -2.91 10.94
C LEU A 194 17.68 -1.63 10.85
N HIS A 195 17.27 -0.66 10.02
CA HIS A 195 17.94 0.62 9.88
C HIS A 195 17.90 1.39 11.21
N ASP A 196 16.71 1.57 11.79
CA ASP A 196 16.55 2.32 13.04
C ASP A 196 17.23 1.64 14.23
N LEU A 197 17.19 0.30 14.27
CA LEU A 197 17.86 -0.47 15.31
C LEU A 197 19.38 -0.25 15.24
N LYS A 198 19.98 -0.18 14.06
CA LYS A 198 21.42 0.07 13.91
C LYS A 198 21.83 1.48 14.36
N GLU A 199 21.02 2.47 14.04
CA GLU A 199 21.28 3.87 14.41
C GLU A 199 21.29 4.06 15.93
N SER A 200 20.36 3.43 16.64
CA SER A 200 20.26 3.50 18.10
C SER A 200 21.28 2.62 18.85
N THR A 201 21.70 1.50 18.25
CA THR A 201 22.60 0.52 18.90
C THR A 201 24.08 0.88 18.79
N SER A 202 24.41 2.16 18.90
CA SER A 202 25.77 2.61 19.22
C SER A 202 26.16 2.27 20.68
N HIS A 203 25.24 1.73 21.49
CA HIS A 203 25.53 1.17 22.82
C HIS A 203 24.89 -0.23 23.02
N SER A 204 25.75 -1.25 23.10
CA SER A 204 25.60 -2.55 23.81
C SER A 204 24.65 -3.66 23.33
N PHE A 205 23.45 -3.44 22.78
CA PHE A 205 22.49 -4.55 22.63
C PHE A 205 22.75 -5.50 21.44
N LEU A 206 23.16 -4.98 20.27
CA LEU A 206 23.54 -5.81 19.12
C LEU A 206 24.92 -6.44 19.30
N GLU A 207 25.76 -5.87 20.17
CA GLU A 207 26.98 -6.56 20.58
C GLU A 207 26.59 -7.82 21.35
N GLU A 208 25.66 -7.76 22.31
CA GLU A 208 25.21 -8.93 23.07
C GLU A 208 24.40 -9.94 22.23
N LEU A 209 23.60 -9.49 21.26
CA LEU A 209 22.87 -10.37 20.33
C LEU A 209 23.78 -11.02 19.27
N MET A 210 24.88 -10.35 18.88
CA MET A 210 25.88 -10.89 17.94
C MET A 210 27.06 -11.59 18.63
N LEU A 211 27.24 -11.45 19.95
CA LEU A 211 28.42 -11.97 20.67
C LEU A 211 28.46 -13.49 20.90
N PRO A 212 27.39 -14.30 20.85
CA PRO A 212 27.58 -15.75 20.78
C PRO A 212 28.15 -16.20 19.43
N PHE A 213 28.12 -15.35 18.39
CA PHE A 213 28.35 -15.75 17.00
C PHE A 213 29.73 -15.37 16.41
N ARG A 214 30.60 -14.67 17.15
CA ARG A 214 31.99 -14.40 16.72
C ARG A 214 33.09 -15.15 17.49
N TYR A 215 32.79 -15.81 18.61
CA TYR A 215 33.80 -16.48 19.46
C TYR A 215 33.65 -18.01 19.53
N ARG A 216 33.47 -18.70 18.40
CA ARG A 216 33.57 -20.17 18.39
C ARG A 216 34.26 -20.74 17.14
N LYS A 217 35.38 -20.14 16.74
CA LYS A 217 36.33 -20.79 15.82
C LYS A 217 37.74 -20.85 16.43
N ARG A 218 37.86 -21.42 17.62
CA ARG A 218 39.13 -21.97 18.12
C ARG A 218 38.88 -23.07 19.16
N LYS A 219 38.51 -24.26 18.69
CA LYS A 219 38.92 -25.50 19.37
C LYS A 219 39.66 -26.33 18.33
N ASN A 220 40.87 -26.74 18.70
CA ASN A 220 41.81 -27.60 17.98
C ASN A 220 42.91 -26.85 17.21
N ALA A 221 43.84 -26.29 17.97
CA ALA A 221 45.27 -26.38 17.65
C ALA A 221 46.06 -26.27 18.96
N ASN A 222 46.72 -27.37 19.33
CA ASN A 222 47.68 -27.44 20.43
C ASN A 222 48.95 -26.71 19.99
N PHE A 223 49.35 -25.62 20.65
CA PHE A 223 50.74 -25.14 20.63
C PHE A 223 51.02 -24.18 21.80
N GLU A 224 52.12 -24.45 22.48
CA GLU A 224 52.73 -23.75 23.63
C GLU A 224 53.09 -22.26 23.35
N PRO A 225 53.31 -21.45 24.40
CA PRO A 225 53.44 -19.99 24.31
C PRO A 225 54.88 -19.56 24.05
N PHE A 226 55.13 -18.83 22.96
CA PHE A 226 56.41 -18.11 22.79
C PHE A 226 56.26 -16.79 22.02
N ALA A 227 56.69 -15.73 22.70
CA ALA A 227 57.26 -14.46 22.25
C ALA A 227 56.58 -13.62 21.15
N ALA A 228 56.32 -12.36 21.53
CA ALA A 228 55.85 -11.25 20.73
C ALA A 228 56.60 -11.04 19.40
N LYS A 229 55.83 -10.88 18.32
CA LYS A 229 56.25 -10.13 17.14
C LYS A 229 55.09 -9.23 16.71
N ASN A 230 55.33 -7.92 16.75
CA ASN A 230 54.41 -6.85 16.39
C ASN A 230 53.95 -6.99 14.94
N LEU A 231 52.81 -7.64 14.73
CA LEU A 231 52.02 -7.51 13.51
C LEU A 231 50.72 -6.84 13.95
N THR A 232 50.65 -5.52 13.81
CA THR A 232 49.39 -4.79 13.83
C THR A 232 48.59 -5.19 12.59
N ILE A 233 47.92 -6.34 12.66
CA ILE A 233 46.86 -6.68 11.72
C ILE A 233 45.71 -5.73 12.04
N ASN A 234 45.67 -4.62 11.32
CA ASN A 234 44.54 -3.71 11.33
C ASN A 234 43.37 -4.48 10.71
N TYR A 235 42.49 -5.04 11.55
CA TYR A 235 41.23 -5.69 11.13
C TYR A 235 40.27 -4.62 10.59
N SER A 236 40.61 -4.07 9.44
CA SER A 236 39.73 -3.26 8.62
C SER A 236 38.57 -4.14 8.15
N ASN A 237 37.35 -3.60 8.23
CA ASN A 237 36.13 -4.31 7.93
C ASN A 237 36.23 -4.87 6.48
N PRO A 238 36.18 -6.19 6.24
CA PRO A 238 36.47 -6.78 4.93
C PRO A 238 35.46 -6.40 3.82
N CYS A 239 34.44 -5.62 4.18
CA CYS A 239 33.40 -5.10 3.29
C CYS A 239 33.30 -3.56 3.38
N GLN A 240 34.40 -2.89 3.70
CA GLN A 240 34.48 -1.43 3.70
C GLN A 240 34.14 -0.90 2.30
N ARG A 241 33.12 -0.05 2.24
CA ARG A 241 32.61 0.57 1.01
C ARG A 241 33.30 1.90 0.77
N GLU A 242 33.44 2.29 -0.50
CA GLU A 242 33.73 3.68 -0.85
C GLU A 242 32.39 4.43 -0.91
N ASP A 243 32.09 5.24 0.12
CA ASP A 243 30.79 5.91 0.22
C ASP A 243 30.70 7.07 -0.79
N ILE A 244 29.89 6.89 -1.83
CA ILE A 244 29.59 7.89 -2.87
C ILE A 244 28.08 8.18 -2.90
N VAL A 245 27.26 7.13 -2.93
CA VAL A 245 25.80 7.11 -2.95
C VAL A 245 25.23 6.49 -1.66
N GLY A 246 26.00 5.65 -0.96
CA GLY A 246 25.59 4.92 0.24
C GLY A 246 25.14 5.83 1.38
N SER A 247 25.84 6.96 1.60
CA SER A 247 25.45 7.98 2.58
C SER A 247 24.13 8.65 2.22
N VAL A 248 23.97 9.05 0.95
CA VAL A 248 22.73 9.66 0.44
C VAL A 248 21.57 8.68 0.55
N LEU A 249 21.78 7.40 0.23
CA LEU A 249 20.75 6.38 0.36
C LEU A 249 20.39 6.17 1.83
N ALA A 250 21.34 6.09 2.75
CA ALA A 250 21.06 5.93 4.17
C ALA A 250 20.20 7.09 4.71
N GLU A 251 20.53 8.33 4.37
CA GLU A 251 19.77 9.52 4.78
C GLU A 251 18.39 9.61 4.10
N SER A 252 18.27 9.15 2.86
CA SER A 252 17.03 9.24 2.08
C SER A 252 16.07 8.05 2.29
N SER A 253 16.59 6.89 2.70
CA SER A 253 15.83 5.64 2.84
C SER A 253 14.61 5.76 3.75
N PRO A 254 14.69 6.39 4.95
CA PRO A 254 13.53 6.58 5.83
C PRO A 254 12.33 7.23 5.13
N TYR A 255 12.59 8.17 4.21
CA TYR A 255 11.54 8.87 3.46
C TYR A 255 10.97 8.06 2.29
N LEU A 256 11.71 7.06 1.80
CA LEU A 256 11.34 6.30 0.61
C LEU A 256 10.73 4.93 0.91
N TYR A 257 11.04 4.33 2.07
CA TYR A 257 10.36 3.12 2.54
C TYR A 257 8.82 3.19 2.49
N PRO A 258 8.13 4.27 2.90
CA PRO A 258 6.68 4.35 2.78
C PRO A 258 6.18 4.22 1.33
N PHE A 259 6.93 4.71 0.33
CA PHE A 259 6.53 4.55 -1.07
C PHE A 259 6.52 3.07 -1.49
N ILE A 260 7.52 2.30 -1.07
CA ILE A 260 7.62 0.85 -1.35
C ILE A 260 6.48 0.10 -0.66
N ILE A 261 6.24 0.43 0.61
CA ILE A 261 5.24 -0.21 1.45
C ILE A 261 3.82 0.06 0.91
N GLU A 262 3.48 1.31 0.60
CA GLU A 262 2.16 1.67 0.07
C GLU A 262 1.94 1.11 -1.34
N TYR A 263 2.94 1.21 -2.23
CA TYR A 263 2.86 0.65 -3.58
C TYR A 263 2.54 -0.85 -3.55
N SER A 264 3.28 -1.60 -2.72
CA SER A 264 3.14 -3.06 -2.63
C SER A 264 1.78 -3.47 -2.04
N LEU A 265 1.27 -2.77 -1.02
CA LEU A 265 -0.07 -3.03 -0.46
C LEU A 265 -1.19 -2.74 -1.47
N ILE A 266 -1.14 -1.59 -2.16
CA ILE A 266 -2.13 -1.22 -3.18
C ILE A 266 -2.16 -2.25 -4.32
N CYS A 267 -0.98 -2.64 -4.81
CA CYS A 267 -0.89 -3.61 -5.91
C CYS A 267 -1.34 -5.01 -5.48
N ALA A 268 -0.94 -5.48 -4.29
CA ALA A 268 -1.41 -6.76 -3.76
C ALA A 268 -2.94 -6.82 -3.65
N ALA A 269 -3.55 -5.77 -3.10
CA ALA A 269 -5.00 -5.62 -3.00
C ALA A 269 -5.69 -5.68 -4.37
N PHE A 270 -5.25 -4.83 -5.30
CA PHE A 270 -5.81 -4.75 -6.66
C PHE A 270 -5.72 -6.10 -7.40
N LEU A 271 -4.54 -6.73 -7.36
CA LEU A 271 -4.30 -8.00 -8.03
C LEU A 271 -5.12 -9.13 -7.39
N TYR A 272 -5.33 -9.09 -6.07
CA TYR A 272 -6.18 -10.07 -5.38
C TYR A 272 -7.66 -9.92 -5.78
N VAL A 273 -8.19 -8.69 -5.91
CA VAL A 273 -9.54 -8.48 -6.50
C VAL A 273 -9.61 -9.13 -7.87
N MET A 274 -8.63 -8.79 -8.73
CA MET A 274 -8.59 -9.31 -10.10
C MET A 274 -8.55 -10.85 -10.10
N TRP A 275 -7.73 -11.49 -9.27
CA TRP A 275 -7.68 -12.95 -9.12
C TRP A 275 -9.03 -13.56 -8.72
N LYS A 276 -9.70 -12.97 -7.73
CA LYS A 276 -10.99 -13.44 -7.21
C LYS A 276 -12.10 -13.31 -8.26
N THR A 277 -12.05 -12.28 -9.11
CA THR A 277 -13.05 -12.06 -10.16
C THR A 277 -12.91 -13.02 -11.36
N ILE A 278 -11.76 -13.67 -11.56
CA ILE A 278 -11.55 -14.59 -12.70
C ILE A 278 -12.56 -15.73 -12.68
N GLY A 279 -13.48 -15.73 -13.64
CA GLY A 279 -14.43 -16.83 -13.85
C GLY A 279 -15.72 -16.78 -13.03
N LEU A 280 -15.93 -15.74 -12.20
CA LEU A 280 -17.16 -15.58 -11.41
C LEU A 280 -18.37 -15.15 -12.27
N HIS A 281 -18.15 -14.32 -13.29
CA HIS A 281 -19.23 -13.71 -14.09
C HIS A 281 -19.87 -14.66 -15.12
N GLN A 282 -19.35 -15.87 -15.32
CA GLN A 282 -20.01 -16.84 -16.19
C GLN A 282 -21.35 -17.32 -15.59
N TYR A 283 -21.51 -17.27 -14.26
CA TYR A 283 -22.72 -17.73 -13.57
C TYR A 283 -23.90 -16.74 -13.68
N PHE A 284 -23.61 -15.43 -13.64
CA PHE A 284 -24.65 -14.38 -13.75
C PHE A 284 -25.17 -14.19 -15.18
N ALA A 285 -24.34 -14.45 -16.20
CA ALA A 285 -24.77 -14.34 -17.60
C ALA A 285 -25.63 -15.53 -18.05
N THR A 286 -25.53 -16.69 -17.40
CA THR A 286 -26.38 -17.85 -17.70
C THR A 286 -27.76 -17.78 -17.03
N ASN A 287 -27.89 -17.10 -15.89
CA ASN A 287 -29.17 -16.99 -15.17
C ASN A 287 -30.01 -15.75 -15.52
N SER A 288 -29.48 -14.82 -16.33
CA SER A 288 -30.23 -13.64 -16.81
C SER A 288 -30.89 -13.84 -18.18
N PHE A 289 -30.82 -15.05 -18.76
CA PHE A 289 -31.40 -15.36 -20.08
C PHE A 289 -32.67 -16.24 -20.04
N SER A 290 -33.32 -16.39 -18.88
CA SER A 290 -34.58 -17.15 -18.79
C SER A 290 -35.63 -16.38 -18.00
N LEU A 291 -36.07 -15.25 -18.54
CA LEU A 291 -37.37 -14.65 -18.22
C LEU A 291 -38.14 -14.52 -19.54
N PRO A 292 -39.27 -15.23 -19.72
CA PRO A 292 -40.02 -15.18 -20.96
C PRO A 292 -40.69 -13.81 -21.10
N THR A 293 -40.43 -13.17 -22.23
CA THR A 293 -41.04 -11.91 -22.65
C THR A 293 -42.51 -12.18 -22.98
N GLN A 294 -43.43 -11.81 -22.09
CA GLN A 294 -44.84 -11.68 -22.45
C GLN A 294 -44.98 -10.42 -23.30
N LYS A 295 -45.29 -10.62 -24.59
CA LYS A 295 -45.79 -9.58 -25.48
C LYS A 295 -47.21 -9.24 -25.05
N THR A 296 -47.45 -7.97 -24.79
CA THR A 296 -48.78 -7.37 -24.89
C THR A 296 -48.65 -6.16 -25.81
N GLU A 297 -49.19 -6.32 -27.02
CA GLU A 297 -49.57 -5.21 -27.88
C GLU A 297 -50.82 -4.57 -27.25
N ASP A 298 -50.85 -3.25 -27.08
CA ASP A 298 -51.86 -2.39 -27.72
C ASP A 298 -51.83 -0.93 -27.22
N ALA A 299 -51.91 -0.05 -28.23
CA ALA A 299 -52.54 1.28 -28.30
C ALA A 299 -51.92 2.52 -27.60
N ALA A 300 -51.48 3.42 -28.50
CA ALA A 300 -51.79 4.87 -28.57
C ALA A 300 -51.03 5.87 -27.68
N GLY A 301 -50.40 6.85 -28.33
CA GLY A 301 -50.03 8.14 -27.74
C GLY A 301 -48.69 8.70 -28.21
N GLU A 302 -48.72 9.54 -29.23
CA GLU A 302 -47.61 10.37 -29.68
C GLU A 302 -46.99 11.20 -28.53
N ASN A 303 -45.66 11.29 -28.50
CA ASN A 303 -44.96 12.58 -28.59
C ASN A 303 -43.44 12.41 -28.67
N LEU A 304 -42.87 13.14 -29.63
CA LEU A 304 -41.45 13.39 -29.85
C LEU A 304 -40.72 13.70 -28.52
N ILE A 305 -39.80 12.83 -28.10
CA ILE A 305 -38.67 13.25 -27.28
C ILE A 305 -37.42 12.72 -27.96
N THR A 306 -36.71 13.65 -28.60
CA THR A 306 -35.34 13.53 -29.06
C THR A 306 -34.50 12.76 -28.05
N SER A 307 -33.97 11.62 -28.48
CA SER A 307 -32.97 10.86 -27.75
C SER A 307 -31.69 11.69 -27.63
N HIS A 308 -31.63 12.55 -26.61
CA HIS A 308 -30.36 13.08 -26.17
C HIS A 308 -29.55 11.90 -25.60
N PRO A 309 -28.37 11.58 -26.14
CA PRO A 309 -27.49 10.64 -25.51
C PRO A 309 -27.17 11.23 -24.14
N CYS A 310 -27.57 10.52 -23.07
CA CYS A 310 -27.19 10.84 -21.70
C CYS A 310 -25.68 10.66 -21.60
N ARG A 311 -24.95 11.66 -22.07
CA ARG A 311 -23.52 11.81 -21.92
C ARG A 311 -23.33 12.00 -20.43
N SER A 312 -23.00 10.92 -19.73
CA SER A 312 -22.50 10.96 -18.36
C SER A 312 -21.28 11.89 -18.36
N LYS A 313 -21.52 13.17 -18.14
CA LYS A 313 -20.50 14.12 -17.76
C LYS A 313 -20.09 13.69 -16.35
N ASN A 314 -19.06 12.86 -16.27
CA ASN A 314 -18.18 12.79 -15.10
C ASN A 314 -17.42 14.13 -14.98
N SER A 315 -18.15 15.24 -14.88
CA SER A 315 -17.55 16.49 -14.43
C SER A 315 -17.40 16.36 -12.93
N PHE A 316 -16.17 16.12 -12.48
CA PHE A 316 -15.70 16.38 -11.12
C PHE A 316 -15.89 17.87 -10.81
N SER A 317 -17.13 18.31 -10.63
CA SER A 317 -17.43 19.70 -10.33
C SER A 317 -17.31 19.91 -8.83
N CYS A 318 -16.08 20.07 -8.34
CA CYS A 318 -15.79 20.61 -6.99
C CYS A 318 -16.43 21.99 -6.76
N VAL A 319 -16.96 22.61 -7.81
CA VAL A 319 -17.60 23.92 -7.85
C VAL A 319 -18.80 24.05 -6.90
N ASP A 320 -19.53 22.98 -6.58
CA ASP A 320 -20.70 23.07 -5.67
C ASP A 320 -20.37 22.83 -4.19
N SER A 321 -19.11 22.50 -3.84
CA SER A 321 -18.69 22.16 -2.45
C SER A 321 -17.66 23.14 -1.89
N LYS A 322 -17.76 24.41 -2.29
CA LYS A 322 -16.76 25.45 -1.98
C LYS A 322 -16.47 25.56 -0.48
N LYS A 323 -17.48 25.61 0.39
CA LYS A 323 -17.27 25.82 1.85
C LYS A 323 -16.42 24.72 2.49
N GLY A 324 -16.81 23.45 2.30
CA GLY A 324 -16.08 22.31 2.84
C GLY A 324 -14.66 22.18 2.27
N LEU A 325 -14.51 22.46 0.97
CA LEU A 325 -13.20 22.47 0.30
C LEU A 325 -12.28 23.55 0.88
N PHE A 326 -12.74 24.80 1.00
CA PHE A 326 -11.92 25.90 1.51
C PHE A 326 -11.52 25.72 2.98
N ILE A 327 -12.43 25.24 3.83
CA ILE A 327 -12.10 24.93 5.23
C ILE A 327 -11.08 23.79 5.30
N GLY A 328 -11.26 22.73 4.51
CA GLY A 328 -10.31 21.63 4.44
C GLY A 328 -8.93 22.07 3.97
N LEU A 329 -8.86 22.89 2.90
CA LEU A 329 -7.60 23.43 2.39
C LEU A 329 -6.91 24.36 3.39
N LEU A 330 -7.66 25.17 4.14
CA LEU A 330 -7.10 26.01 5.20
C LEU A 330 -6.45 25.15 6.30
N LEU A 331 -7.12 24.09 6.75
CA LEU A 331 -6.56 23.17 7.74
C LEU A 331 -5.36 22.39 7.20
N LEU A 332 -5.37 22.02 5.91
CA LEU A 332 -4.21 21.42 5.24
C LEU A 332 -3.01 22.35 5.32
N VAL A 333 -3.15 23.63 4.96
CA VAL A 333 -2.06 24.61 5.02
C VAL A 333 -1.54 24.80 6.45
N ILE A 334 -2.44 24.93 7.43
CA ILE A 334 -2.05 25.06 8.85
C ILE A 334 -1.27 23.83 9.31
N SER A 335 -1.75 22.63 8.99
CA SER A 335 -1.12 21.38 9.40
C SER A 335 0.22 21.14 8.71
N VAL A 336 0.34 21.46 7.42
CA VAL A 336 1.61 21.39 6.68
C VAL A 336 2.61 22.42 7.23
N THR A 337 2.15 23.62 7.62
CA THR A 337 3.01 24.60 8.29
C THR A 337 3.53 24.06 9.63
N SER A 338 2.64 23.44 10.43
CA SER A 338 3.02 22.76 11.68
C SER A 338 4.07 21.66 11.44
N LEU A 339 3.87 20.84 10.41
CA LEU A 339 4.80 19.78 10.00
C LEU A 339 6.19 20.35 9.63
N ILE A 340 6.24 21.44 8.87
CA ILE A 340 7.51 22.10 8.51
C ILE A 340 8.22 22.62 9.77
N VAL A 341 7.48 23.29 10.66
CA VAL A 341 8.03 23.78 11.93
C VAL A 341 8.55 22.63 12.79
N PHE A 342 7.83 21.50 12.83
CA PHE A 342 8.27 20.28 13.50
C PHE A 342 9.62 19.80 12.95
N PHE A 343 9.78 19.67 11.63
CA PHE A 343 11.04 19.23 11.04
C PHE A 343 12.23 20.15 11.36
N VAL A 344 12.00 21.46 11.33
CA VAL A 344 13.04 22.46 11.62
C VAL A 344 13.46 22.42 13.09
N LEU A 345 12.50 22.28 14.00
CA LEU A 345 12.76 22.37 15.44
C LEU A 345 13.10 21.03 16.11
N LEU A 346 12.80 19.88 15.48
CA LEU A 346 13.07 18.56 16.06
C LEU A 346 14.55 18.34 16.37
N HIS A 347 15.45 18.86 15.52
CA HIS A 347 16.90 18.71 15.70
C HIS A 347 17.51 19.71 16.72
N HIS A 348 16.72 20.65 17.24
CA HIS A 348 17.19 21.61 18.24
C HIS A 348 17.08 21.06 19.66
N ARG A 349 18.22 20.98 20.37
CA ARG A 349 18.32 20.41 21.73
C ARG A 349 17.34 21.02 22.75
N THR A 350 17.03 22.30 22.67
CA THR A 350 16.15 22.99 23.64
C THR A 350 14.69 23.10 23.19
N LEU A 351 14.43 23.10 21.88
CA LEU A 351 13.10 23.39 21.33
C LEU A 351 12.35 22.13 20.86
N HIS A 352 13.00 20.96 20.80
CA HIS A 352 12.38 19.73 20.31
C HIS A 352 11.08 19.34 21.03
N LEU A 353 11.02 19.47 22.37
CA LEU A 353 9.81 19.16 23.15
C LEU A 353 8.65 20.12 22.84
N LEU A 354 8.94 21.39 22.56
CA LEU A 354 7.94 22.38 22.17
C LEU A 354 7.40 22.07 20.77
N ALA A 355 8.28 21.64 19.86
CA ALA A 355 7.90 21.25 18.50
C ALA A 355 6.94 20.05 18.51
N ILE A 356 7.25 19.01 19.29
CA ILE A 356 6.39 17.83 19.47
C ILE A 356 5.02 18.25 20.04
N LEU A 357 5.01 19.09 21.07
CA LEU A 357 3.76 19.56 21.69
C LEU A 357 2.88 20.37 20.72
N ILE A 358 3.47 21.27 19.95
CA ILE A 358 2.74 22.06 18.94
C ILE A 358 2.14 21.12 17.87
N SER A 359 2.92 20.13 17.45
CA SER A 359 2.48 19.16 16.46
C SER A 359 1.30 18.32 16.97
N ASP A 360 1.44 17.71 18.16
CA ASP A 360 0.39 16.92 18.82
C ASP A 360 -0.90 17.74 19.04
N LEU A 361 -0.77 19.01 19.44
CA LEU A 361 -1.92 19.89 19.63
C LEU A 361 -2.62 20.19 18.30
N SER A 362 -1.84 20.44 17.23
CA SER A 362 -2.38 20.68 15.89
C SER A 362 -3.09 19.44 15.34
N GLN A 363 -2.54 18.25 15.57
CA GLN A 363 -3.13 16.97 15.19
C GLN A 363 -4.40 16.67 16.02
N SER A 364 -4.37 16.92 17.32
CA SER A 364 -5.54 16.79 18.21
C SER A 364 -6.69 17.68 17.74
N LEU A 365 -6.42 18.94 17.39
CA LEU A 365 -7.43 19.86 16.85
C LEU A 365 -8.02 19.32 15.54
N LEU A 366 -7.18 18.87 14.61
CA LEU A 366 -7.64 18.31 13.33
C LEU A 366 -8.52 17.07 13.55
N LEU A 367 -8.12 16.16 14.45
CA LEU A 367 -8.88 14.95 14.79
C LEU A 367 -10.23 15.29 15.44
N LEU A 368 -10.27 16.27 16.35
CA LEU A 368 -11.51 16.72 16.97
C LEU A 368 -12.49 17.27 15.92
N LEU A 369 -12.02 18.12 15.01
CA LEU A 369 -12.84 18.64 13.91
C LEU A 369 -13.33 17.51 12.99
N CYS A 370 -12.49 16.49 12.74
CA CYS A 370 -12.89 15.30 12.00
C CYS A 370 -13.95 14.46 12.72
N CYS A 371 -13.90 14.34 14.06
CA CYS A 371 -14.95 13.69 14.85
C CYS A 371 -16.29 14.39 14.67
N ILE A 372 -16.30 15.72 14.88
CA ILE A 372 -17.51 16.55 14.73
C ILE A 372 -18.07 16.42 13.31
N ALA A 373 -17.22 16.56 12.30
CA ALA A 373 -17.61 16.43 10.90
C ALA A 373 -18.11 15.02 10.56
N SER A 374 -17.54 13.96 11.13
CA SER A 374 -17.99 12.58 10.91
C SER A 374 -19.39 12.35 11.46
N VAL A 375 -19.68 12.84 12.67
CA VAL A 375 -21.03 12.75 13.27
C VAL A 375 -22.04 13.57 12.47
N ALA A 376 -21.69 14.82 12.11
CA ALA A 376 -22.56 15.65 11.29
C ALA A 376 -22.81 15.05 9.90
N ALA A 377 -21.77 14.48 9.27
CA ALA A 377 -21.87 13.81 7.98
C ALA A 377 -22.81 12.61 8.07
N TYR A 378 -22.66 11.81 9.13
CA TYR A 378 -23.51 10.66 9.38
C TYR A 378 -24.99 11.03 9.49
N ILE A 379 -25.31 12.09 10.24
CA ILE A 379 -26.69 12.57 10.38
C ILE A 379 -27.25 13.06 9.04
N GLU A 380 -26.48 13.83 8.28
CA GLU A 380 -26.91 14.36 6.97
C GLU A 380 -27.08 13.25 5.92
N ILE A 381 -26.19 12.26 5.90
CA ILE A 381 -26.21 11.15 4.94
C ILE A 381 -27.35 10.18 5.20
N ARG A 382 -27.81 10.02 6.46
CA ARG A 382 -29.00 9.21 6.77
C ARG A 382 -30.27 9.66 6.05
N LYS A 383 -30.33 10.92 5.58
CA LYS A 383 -31.44 11.44 4.76
C LYS A 383 -31.50 10.81 3.36
N LEU A 384 -30.41 10.19 2.90
CA LEU A 384 -30.35 9.50 1.61
C LEU A 384 -30.95 8.08 1.70
N ARG A 385 -31.59 7.64 0.60
CA ARG A 385 -32.21 6.32 0.51
C ARG A 385 -31.16 5.21 0.59
N PHE A 386 -31.44 4.21 1.42
CA PHE A 386 -30.62 3.01 1.52
C PHE A 386 -30.90 2.08 0.32
N GLN A 387 -29.86 1.57 -0.33
CA GLN A 387 -30.00 0.64 -1.45
C GLN A 387 -29.26 -0.67 -1.16
N THR A 388 -30.03 -1.73 -0.90
CA THR A 388 -29.53 -3.08 -0.55
C THR A 388 -28.91 -3.83 -1.75
N ASP A 389 -29.20 -3.39 -2.99
CA ASP A 389 -29.08 -4.23 -4.19
C ASP A 389 -27.70 -4.26 -4.89
N ASN A 390 -26.65 -3.65 -4.34
CA ASN A 390 -25.31 -3.62 -4.99
C ASN A 390 -24.28 -4.59 -4.39
N GLN A 391 -24.68 -5.50 -3.50
CA GLN A 391 -23.75 -6.31 -2.70
C GLN A 391 -22.98 -7.43 -3.42
N ASN A 392 -23.27 -7.76 -4.68
CA ASN A 392 -22.74 -9.02 -5.26
C ASN A 392 -21.41 -8.89 -6.04
N SER A 393 -20.71 -7.77 -5.96
CA SER A 393 -19.38 -7.62 -6.57
C SER A 393 -18.27 -7.97 -5.57
N ALA A 394 -17.47 -9.00 -5.85
CA ALA A 394 -16.32 -9.42 -5.04
C ALA A 394 -15.31 -8.30 -4.69
N GLU A 395 -15.37 -7.17 -5.41
CA GLU A 395 -14.62 -5.93 -5.19
C GLU A 395 -15.02 -5.18 -3.91
N SER A 396 -16.31 -5.13 -3.55
CA SER A 396 -16.76 -4.45 -2.32
C SER A 396 -16.25 -5.19 -1.08
N GLY A 397 -16.36 -6.52 -1.05
CA GLY A 397 -15.93 -7.31 0.09
C GLY A 397 -14.44 -7.23 0.39
N LEU A 398 -13.55 -7.15 -0.62
CA LEU A 398 -12.12 -6.98 -0.33
C LEU A 398 -11.82 -5.58 0.19
N ARG A 399 -12.41 -4.55 -0.43
CA ARG A 399 -12.25 -3.16 -0.01
C ARG A 399 -12.60 -3.01 1.48
N ASP A 400 -13.70 -3.62 1.90
CA ASP A 400 -14.16 -3.57 3.28
C ASP A 400 -13.20 -4.33 4.23
N ILE A 401 -12.67 -5.48 3.82
CA ILE A 401 -11.67 -6.22 4.60
C ILE A 401 -10.37 -5.42 4.75
N LEU A 402 -9.88 -4.81 3.67
CA LEU A 402 -8.66 -4.01 3.69
C LEU A 402 -8.80 -2.76 4.57
N LEU A 403 -9.96 -2.09 4.51
CA LEU A 403 -10.22 -0.94 5.36
C LEU A 403 -10.29 -1.34 6.84
N LYS A 404 -10.89 -2.49 7.16
CA LYS A 404 -10.93 -3.03 8.54
C LYS A 404 -9.55 -3.45 9.04
N ALA A 405 -8.76 -4.13 8.21
CA ALA A 405 -7.41 -4.56 8.55
C ALA A 405 -6.47 -3.37 8.77
N SER A 406 -6.59 -2.32 7.95
CA SER A 406 -5.80 -1.09 8.12
C SER A 406 -6.25 -0.27 9.33
N ALA A 407 -7.56 -0.18 9.60
CA ALA A 407 -8.09 0.41 10.83
C ALA A 407 -7.58 -0.31 12.09
N PHE A 408 -7.44 -1.64 12.04
CA PHE A 408 -6.88 -2.43 13.14
C PHE A 408 -5.47 -2.00 13.53
N GLY A 409 -4.59 -1.71 12.55
CA GLY A 409 -3.26 -1.17 12.83
C GLY A 409 -3.31 0.17 13.58
N LEU A 410 -4.22 1.05 13.16
CA LEU A 410 -4.44 2.35 13.80
C LEU A 410 -5.02 2.22 15.22
N TYR A 411 -5.89 1.24 15.46
CA TYR A 411 -6.38 0.91 16.79
C TYR A 411 -5.25 0.48 17.72
N ILE A 412 -4.38 -0.44 17.28
CA ILE A 412 -3.23 -0.88 18.08
C ILE A 412 -2.34 0.32 18.42
N TYR A 413 -1.98 1.13 17.42
CA TYR A 413 -1.14 2.33 17.63
C TYR A 413 -1.75 3.27 18.68
N SER A 414 -3.03 3.59 18.53
CA SER A 414 -3.74 4.47 19.47
C SER A 414 -3.86 3.90 20.88
N LEU A 415 -4.05 2.58 21.04
CA LEU A 415 -4.15 1.96 22.36
C LEU A 415 -2.82 1.99 23.12
N PHE A 416 -1.70 1.70 22.45
CA PHE A 416 -0.38 1.88 23.06
C PHE A 416 -0.12 3.35 23.42
N GLY A 417 -0.54 4.29 22.58
CA GLY A 417 -0.48 5.73 22.88
C GLY A 417 -1.31 6.13 24.10
N VAL A 418 -2.54 5.61 24.24
CA VAL A 418 -3.38 5.82 25.43
C VAL A 418 -2.69 5.31 26.69
N ILE A 419 -2.17 4.07 26.65
CA ILE A 419 -1.46 3.47 27.80
C ILE A 419 -0.26 4.34 28.18
N ALA A 420 0.55 4.76 27.21
CA ALA A 420 1.72 5.60 27.46
C ALA A 420 1.37 6.98 28.05
N GLY A 421 0.28 7.58 27.59
CA GLY A 421 -0.18 8.88 28.08
C GLY A 421 -0.79 8.83 29.49
N VAL A 422 -1.52 7.76 29.84
CA VAL A 422 -2.19 7.66 31.15
C VAL A 422 -1.21 7.53 32.32
N LEU A 423 -0.08 6.81 32.14
CA LEU A 423 0.83 6.48 33.26
C LEU A 423 1.41 7.70 33.98
N LYS A 424 1.60 8.83 33.28
CA LYS A 424 2.11 10.09 33.86
C LYS A 424 1.29 11.30 33.39
N ILE A 425 -0.04 11.20 33.44
CA ILE A 425 -0.98 12.18 32.86
C ILE A 425 -0.79 13.64 33.35
N SER A 426 -0.17 13.84 34.53
CA SER A 426 0.12 15.18 35.06
C SER A 426 1.15 15.97 34.24
N SER A 427 1.96 15.30 33.42
CA SER A 427 2.91 15.95 32.52
C SER A 427 2.20 16.40 31.23
N PRO A 428 2.46 17.63 30.73
CA PRO A 428 1.79 18.16 29.54
C PRO A 428 2.02 17.31 28.28
N GLN A 429 3.18 16.66 28.16
CA GLN A 429 3.50 15.79 27.03
C GLN A 429 2.70 14.49 27.06
N HIS A 430 2.64 13.84 28.23
CA HIS A 430 1.83 12.64 28.42
C HIS A 430 0.34 12.93 28.21
N PHE A 431 -0.14 14.09 28.68
CA PHE A 431 -1.50 14.54 28.43
C PHE A 431 -1.77 14.76 26.92
N ALA A 432 -0.86 15.40 26.19
CA ALA A 432 -0.99 15.62 24.75
C ALA A 432 -1.05 14.30 23.96
N VAL A 433 -0.17 13.35 24.30
CA VAL A 433 -0.17 12.00 23.70
C VAL A 433 -1.45 11.25 24.04
N PHE A 434 -1.90 11.30 25.31
CA PHE A 434 -3.16 10.70 25.73
C PHE A 434 -4.35 11.26 24.94
N LEU A 435 -4.45 12.60 24.87
CA LEU A 435 -5.52 13.30 24.16
C LEU A 435 -5.52 12.96 22.66
N THR A 436 -4.35 13.01 22.02
CA THR A 436 -4.21 12.68 20.59
C THR A 436 -4.59 11.23 20.33
N SER A 437 -4.19 10.32 21.22
CA SER A 437 -4.44 8.88 21.07
C SER A 437 -5.93 8.53 21.28
N ILE A 438 -6.59 9.09 22.30
CA ILE A 438 -8.01 8.84 22.52
C ILE A 438 -8.87 9.48 21.42
N LEU A 439 -8.51 10.69 20.95
CA LEU A 439 -9.16 11.31 19.80
C LEU A 439 -8.97 10.47 18.54
N THR A 440 -7.77 9.92 18.30
CA THR A 440 -7.52 9.02 17.17
C THR A 440 -8.41 7.79 17.24
N PHE A 441 -8.54 7.15 18.41
CA PHE A 441 -9.40 5.98 18.63
C PHE A 441 -10.89 6.28 18.36
N ILE A 442 -11.39 7.40 18.87
CA ILE A 442 -12.77 7.83 18.63
C ILE A 442 -12.98 8.16 17.15
N GLN A 443 -12.05 8.90 16.55
CA GLN A 443 -12.13 9.37 15.17
C GLN A 443 -12.12 8.21 14.17
N VAL A 444 -11.23 7.23 14.33
CA VAL A 444 -11.19 6.05 13.45
C VAL A 444 -12.48 5.24 13.53
N THR A 445 -13.08 5.14 14.73
CA THR A 445 -14.34 4.44 14.95
C THR A 445 -15.50 5.14 14.26
N LEU A 446 -15.66 6.45 14.49
CA LEU A 446 -16.70 7.25 13.85
C LEU A 446 -16.57 7.24 12.32
N GLN A 447 -15.34 7.37 11.80
CA GLN A 447 -15.08 7.35 10.37
C GLN A 447 -15.34 5.98 9.75
N SER A 448 -14.96 4.89 10.42
CA SER A 448 -15.24 3.53 9.92
C SER A 448 -16.75 3.28 9.79
N ILE A 449 -17.52 3.67 10.81
CA ILE A 449 -18.99 3.59 10.79
C ILE A 449 -19.57 4.45 9.65
N LEU A 450 -19.07 5.67 9.47
CA LEU A 450 -19.50 6.56 8.39
C LEU A 450 -19.21 5.96 7.01
N ILE A 451 -18.01 5.41 6.80
CA ILE A 451 -17.61 4.83 5.50
C ILE A 451 -18.50 3.62 5.18
N GLU A 452 -18.75 2.75 6.15
CA GLU A 452 -19.66 1.61 5.96
C GLU A 452 -21.06 2.09 5.54
N ASP A 453 -21.63 3.10 6.19
CA ASP A 453 -22.96 3.61 5.86
C ASP A 453 -23.01 4.33 4.50
N VAL A 454 -21.99 5.15 4.18
CA VAL A 454 -21.90 5.89 2.90
C VAL A 454 -21.91 4.96 1.69
N VAL A 455 -21.25 3.81 1.81
CA VAL A 455 -21.15 2.83 0.71
C VAL A 455 -22.51 2.25 0.30
N PHE A 456 -23.48 2.18 1.22
CA PHE A 456 -24.81 1.62 0.96
C PHE A 456 -25.86 2.66 0.54
N ARG A 457 -25.50 3.94 0.45
CA ARG A 457 -26.43 5.01 0.11
C ARG A 457 -26.10 5.61 -1.26
N LYS A 458 -27.13 5.82 -2.06
CA LYS A 458 -27.02 6.50 -3.36
C LYS A 458 -27.89 7.74 -3.43
N ARG A 459 -27.45 8.68 -4.28
CA ARG A 459 -28.20 9.90 -4.59
C ARG A 459 -29.44 9.56 -5.39
N VAL A 460 -30.58 10.15 -4.99
CA VAL A 460 -31.86 10.04 -5.69
C VAL A 460 -32.28 11.39 -6.29
N SER A 461 -31.77 12.51 -5.76
CA SER A 461 -32.10 13.88 -6.21
C SER A 461 -30.86 14.72 -6.50
N SER A 462 -31.06 15.93 -7.04
CA SER A 462 -30.00 16.92 -7.32
C SER A 462 -29.37 17.53 -6.05
N ASP A 463 -30.06 17.43 -4.90
CA ASP A 463 -29.52 17.87 -3.62
C ASP A 463 -28.48 16.87 -3.11
N ASN A 464 -27.34 17.40 -2.66
CA ASN A 464 -26.23 16.60 -2.16
C ASN A 464 -26.03 16.85 -0.64
N PRO A 465 -26.96 16.40 0.23
CA PRO A 465 -26.81 16.54 1.68
C PRO A 465 -25.52 15.86 2.14
N GLY A 466 -24.78 16.50 3.05
CA GLY A 466 -23.51 16.00 3.56
C GLY A 466 -22.31 16.14 2.61
N ARG A 467 -22.46 16.56 1.35
CA ARG A 467 -21.35 16.65 0.38
C ARG A 467 -20.23 17.59 0.83
N GLN A 468 -20.57 18.70 1.46
CA GLN A 468 -19.56 19.63 2.00
C GLN A 468 -18.75 18.99 3.13
N LEU A 469 -19.39 18.21 4.00
CA LEU A 469 -18.75 17.49 5.10
C LEU A 469 -17.86 16.35 4.58
N ILE A 470 -18.32 15.61 3.57
CA ILE A 470 -17.52 14.58 2.91
C ILE A 470 -16.30 15.18 2.20
N THR A 471 -16.48 16.32 1.53
CA THR A 471 -15.35 17.05 0.89
C THR A 471 -14.35 17.54 1.94
N PHE A 472 -14.83 18.02 3.09
CA PHE A 472 -13.96 18.39 4.21
C PHE A 472 -13.20 17.16 4.75
N LEU A 473 -13.89 16.05 5.03
CA LEU A 473 -13.29 14.81 5.53
C LEU A 473 -12.29 14.19 4.54
N LEU A 474 -12.54 14.31 3.24
CA LEU A 474 -11.60 13.95 2.17
C LEU A 474 -10.27 14.70 2.35
N ILE A 475 -10.32 16.04 2.37
CA ILE A 475 -9.10 16.85 2.50
C ILE A 475 -8.43 16.59 3.86
N SER A 476 -9.18 16.49 4.95
CA SER A 476 -8.62 16.22 6.27
C SER A 476 -7.96 14.83 6.37
N ASN A 477 -8.48 13.80 5.69
CA ASN A 477 -7.80 12.51 5.62
C ASN A 477 -6.52 12.56 4.78
N ILE A 478 -6.48 13.37 3.71
CA ILE A 478 -5.23 13.63 2.97
C ILE A 478 -4.22 14.35 3.87
N THR A 479 -4.65 15.33 4.66
CA THR A 479 -3.80 16.01 5.64
C THR A 479 -3.23 15.04 6.67
N LEU A 480 -4.07 14.19 7.27
CA LEU A 480 -3.64 13.16 8.23
C LEU A 480 -2.72 12.12 7.58
N TRP A 481 -2.96 11.75 6.32
CA TRP A 481 -2.08 10.88 5.57
C TRP A 481 -0.68 11.49 5.38
N ILE A 482 -0.59 12.78 5.05
CA ILE A 482 0.69 13.51 4.97
C ILE A 482 1.40 13.52 6.32
N ILE A 483 0.69 13.88 7.40
CA ILE A 483 1.25 13.89 8.76
C ILE A 483 1.81 12.51 9.12
N TYR A 484 1.03 11.44 8.93
CA TYR A 484 1.47 10.09 9.32
C TYR A 484 2.65 9.59 8.48
N THR A 485 2.72 10.01 7.21
CA THR A 485 3.83 9.65 6.32
C THR A 485 5.12 10.33 6.71
N PHE A 486 5.09 11.60 7.15
CA PHE A 486 6.32 12.38 7.36
C PHE A 486 6.71 12.54 8.83
N GLU A 487 5.74 12.65 9.73
CA GLU A 487 5.97 12.93 11.15
C GLU A 487 6.08 11.64 11.97
N MET A 488 5.05 10.80 11.89
CA MET A 488 4.90 9.62 12.75
C MET A 488 5.92 8.50 12.44
N GLN A 489 6.66 8.61 11.34
CA GLN A 489 7.76 7.69 11.01
C GLN A 489 8.99 7.90 11.89
N LYS A 490 9.12 9.07 12.51
CA LYS A 490 10.23 9.37 13.40
C LYS A 490 9.93 8.81 14.78
N VAL A 491 10.62 7.73 15.13
CA VAL A 491 10.50 7.11 16.46
C VAL A 491 10.86 8.12 17.57
N GLU A 492 11.82 9.01 17.29
CA GLU A 492 12.24 10.13 18.15
C GLU A 492 11.12 11.14 18.42
N ALA A 493 10.09 11.19 17.57
CA ALA A 493 8.92 12.05 17.77
C ALA A 493 7.98 11.55 18.87
N SER A 494 8.24 10.38 19.45
CA SER A 494 7.43 9.73 20.50
C SER A 494 8.21 9.51 21.80
N PRO A 495 8.74 10.57 22.45
CA PRO A 495 9.58 10.43 23.64
C PRO A 495 8.83 9.79 24.82
N VAL A 496 7.52 10.04 24.93
CA VAL A 496 6.65 9.48 25.97
C VAL A 496 6.52 7.96 25.84
N GLN A 497 6.31 7.46 24.62
CA GLN A 497 6.16 6.04 24.34
C GLN A 497 7.51 5.32 24.46
N LEU A 498 8.60 5.98 24.05
CA LEU A 498 9.96 5.49 24.21
C LEU A 498 10.36 5.30 25.67
N ASP A 499 10.03 6.26 26.55
CA ASP A 499 10.31 6.18 28.01
C ASP A 499 9.61 4.96 28.66
N ILE A 500 8.45 4.56 28.14
CA ILE A 500 7.60 3.53 28.76
C ILE A 500 7.87 2.14 28.17
N PHE A 501 7.94 2.00 26.85
CA PHE A 501 8.06 0.70 26.19
C PHE A 501 9.51 0.33 25.83
N GLY A 502 10.41 1.30 25.87
CA GLY A 502 11.79 1.16 25.40
C GLY A 502 11.89 1.23 23.87
N PHE A 503 13.10 1.55 23.40
CA PHE A 503 13.38 1.79 21.98
C PHE A 503 13.01 0.60 21.08
N THR A 504 13.47 -0.60 21.42
CA THR A 504 13.28 -1.80 20.58
C THR A 504 11.81 -2.15 20.41
N THR A 505 11.06 -2.21 21.51
CA THR A 505 9.64 -2.58 21.50
C THR A 505 8.81 -1.55 20.76
N TRP A 506 9.02 -0.26 21.05
CA TRP A 506 8.27 0.82 20.42
C TRP A 506 8.55 0.90 18.92
N THR A 507 9.82 0.77 18.52
CA THR A 507 10.20 0.73 17.09
C THR A 507 9.47 -0.38 16.36
N LEU A 508 9.43 -1.59 16.92
CA LEU A 508 8.70 -2.71 16.31
C LEU A 508 7.20 -2.44 16.19
N ILE A 509 6.57 -1.88 17.23
CA ILE A 509 5.14 -1.51 17.21
C ILE A 509 4.87 -0.48 16.12
N VAL A 510 5.64 0.61 16.07
CA VAL A 510 5.48 1.68 15.07
C VAL A 510 5.64 1.10 13.66
N ARG A 511 6.68 0.32 13.41
CA ARG A 511 6.96 -0.22 12.07
C ARG A 511 5.83 -1.14 11.58
N ILE A 512 5.23 -1.95 12.44
CA ILE A 512 4.10 -2.80 12.04
C ILE A 512 2.81 -1.99 11.84
N THR A 513 2.52 -1.05 12.73
CA THR A 513 1.21 -0.36 12.79
C THR A 513 1.11 0.86 11.89
N LEU A 514 2.21 1.56 11.66
CA LEU A 514 2.21 2.83 10.93
C LEU A 514 1.89 2.68 9.44
N PRO A 515 2.44 1.71 8.69
CA PRO A 515 2.01 1.44 7.32
C PRO A 515 0.51 1.22 7.17
N LEU A 516 -0.07 0.42 8.08
CA LEU A 516 -1.50 0.16 8.09
C LEU A 516 -2.29 1.44 8.36
N SER A 517 -1.78 2.29 9.24
CA SER A 517 -2.38 3.58 9.57
C SER A 517 -2.34 4.55 8.39
N ILE A 518 -1.22 4.66 7.68
CA ILE A 518 -1.05 5.47 6.47
C ILE A 518 -2.00 4.98 5.38
N PHE A 519 -2.01 3.67 5.12
CA PHE A 519 -2.92 3.04 4.16
C PHE A 519 -4.40 3.31 4.50
N TYR A 520 -4.79 3.24 5.79
CA TYR A 520 -6.16 3.54 6.21
C TYR A 520 -6.56 4.99 5.86
N ARG A 521 -5.69 5.97 6.13
CA ARG A 521 -5.95 7.39 5.84
C ARG A 521 -6.09 7.64 4.34
N PHE A 522 -5.16 7.08 3.55
CA PHE A 522 -5.18 7.18 2.10
C PHE A 522 -6.43 6.53 1.50
N HIS A 523 -6.73 5.29 1.90
CA HIS A 523 -7.87 4.54 1.38
C HIS A 523 -9.22 5.14 1.82
N SER A 524 -9.30 5.69 3.02
CA SER A 524 -10.47 6.44 3.48
C SER A 524 -10.69 7.71 2.66
N ALA A 525 -9.64 8.49 2.38
CA ALA A 525 -9.72 9.65 1.50
C ALA A 525 -10.24 9.26 0.11
N ILE A 526 -9.71 8.19 -0.49
CA ILE A 526 -10.20 7.67 -1.78
C ILE A 526 -11.66 7.25 -1.72
N THR A 527 -12.13 6.72 -0.59
CA THR A 527 -13.52 6.27 -0.46
C THR A 527 -14.49 7.45 -0.35
N PHE A 528 -14.04 8.59 0.17
CA PHE A 528 -14.81 9.84 0.18
C PHE A 528 -14.81 10.58 -1.17
N ALA A 529 -13.79 10.36 -2.00
CA ALA A 529 -13.65 10.92 -3.35
C ALA A 529 -14.59 10.24 -4.36
#